data_AF-A0A3M3W7Y9-F1
#
_entry.id   AF-A0A3M3W7Y9-F1
#
_cell.length_a   1.000
_cell.length_b   1.000
_cell.length_c   1.000
_cell.angle_alpha   90.00
_cell.angle_beta   90.00
_cell.angle_gamma   90.00
#
_symmetry.space_group_name_H-M   'P 1'
#
loop_
_entity.id
_entity.type
_entity.pdbx_description
1 polymer ?
#
loop_
_entity_poly.entity_id
_entity_poly.type
_entity_poly.pdbx_seq_one_letter_code
_entity_poly.pdbx_strand_id
1 'polypeptide(L)'
;TPARKQRRVLVVEHNDVFAGLLVDEVFGMQRFSQLSLIPQTSQDIDQGIAPFLRGQFIREQAWQIFSPWALVQSADFMDLAS
;
A
#
# COMPACT_ATOMS: atom_id res chain seq x y z
N THR A 1 9.00 -16.11 -25.21
CA THR A 1 8.94 -14.64 -25.14
C THR A 1 8.58 -14.26 -23.72
N PRO A 2 9.39 -13.47 -23.00
CA PRO A 2 9.00 -13.11 -21.64
C PRO A 2 7.70 -12.30 -21.75
N ALA A 3 6.65 -12.75 -21.06
CA ALA A 3 5.39 -12.04 -21.00
C ALA A 3 5.70 -10.61 -20.56
N ARG A 4 5.31 -9.62 -21.37
CA ARG A 4 5.45 -8.20 -21.04
C ARG A 4 4.81 -8.00 -19.66
N LYS A 5 5.61 -7.72 -18.63
CA LYS A 5 5.10 -7.45 -17.28
C LYS A 5 4.06 -6.35 -17.41
N GLN A 6 2.79 -6.70 -17.22
CA GLN A 6 1.75 -5.69 -17.14
C GLN A 6 2.11 -4.86 -15.91
N ARG A 7 2.13 -3.54 -16.08
CA ARG A 7 2.30 -2.59 -14.99
C ARG A 7 1.07 -1.72 -15.01
N ARG A 8 0.48 -1.51 -13.85
CA ARG A 8 -0.63 -0.59 -13.64
C ARG A 8 -0.10 0.62 -12.87
N VAL A 9 -0.73 1.77 -13.08
CA VAL A 9 -0.49 2.95 -12.26
C VAL A 9 -1.71 3.12 -11.37
N LEU A 10 -1.51 3.07 -10.06
CA LEU A 10 -2.51 3.46 -9.08
C LEU A 10 -2.33 4.95 -8.81
N VAL A 11 -3.35 5.74 -9.16
CA VAL A 11 -3.32 7.19 -8.96
C VAL A 11 -3.80 7.51 -7.55
N VAL A 12 -3.02 8.34 -6.86
CA VAL A 12 -3.24 8.79 -5.49
C VAL A 12 -3.41 10.30 -5.55
N GLU A 13 -4.61 10.78 -5.22
CA GLU A 13 -4.93 12.19 -5.11
C GLU A 13 -5.36 12.47 -3.67
N HIS A 14 -4.57 13.28 -2.95
CA HIS A 14 -4.82 13.60 -1.55
C HIS A 14 -4.25 14.97 -1.20
N ASN A 15 -5.13 15.90 -0.79
CA ASN A 15 -4.81 17.32 -0.64
C ASN A 15 -4.20 17.86 -1.94
N ASP A 16 -3.07 18.56 -1.87
CA ASP A 16 -2.35 19.11 -3.02
C ASP A 16 -1.37 18.12 -3.65
N VAL A 17 -1.38 16.84 -3.24
CA VAL A 17 -0.48 15.80 -3.76
C VAL A 17 -1.20 14.94 -4.80
N PHE A 18 -0.61 14.88 -5.99
CA PHE A 18 -1.01 13.99 -7.08
C PHE A 18 0.15 13.07 -7.43
N ALA A 19 0.04 11.78 -7.10
CA ALA A 19 1.11 10.80 -7.28
C ALA A 19 0.63 9.54 -8.00
N GLY A 20 1.53 8.92 -8.78
CA GLY A 20 1.31 7.63 -9.41
C GLY A 20 2.16 6.54 -8.75
N LEU A 21 1.53 5.49 -8.26
CA LEU A 21 2.20 4.30 -7.75
C LEU A 21 2.23 3.22 -8.83
N LEU A 22 3.43 2.79 -9.25
CA LEU A 22 3.57 1.65 -10.15
C LEU A 22 3.34 0.35 -9.38
N VAL A 23 2.43 -0.48 -9.89
CA VAL A 23 2.16 -1.82 -9.35
C VAL A 23 2.20 -2.84 -10.49
N ASP A 24 2.52 -4.09 -10.16
CA ASP A 24 2.50 -5.17 -11.14
C ASP A 24 1.05 -5.48 -11.56
N GLU A 25 0.11 -5.57 -10.61
CA GLU A 25 -1.27 -5.94 -10.91
C GLU A 25 -2.29 -5.38 -9.92
N VAL A 26 -3.56 -5.30 -10.34
CA VAL A 26 -4.71 -4.95 -9.51
C VAL A 26 -5.69 -6.12 -9.57
N PHE A 27 -5.81 -6.87 -8.47
CA PHE A 27 -6.68 -8.06 -8.38
C PHE A 27 -8.18 -7.73 -8.20
N GLY A 28 -8.52 -6.45 -8.04
CA GLY A 28 -9.90 -5.99 -7.84
C GLY A 28 -10.15 -5.46 -6.44
N MET A 29 -11.38 -5.59 -5.96
CA MET A 29 -11.83 -5.06 -4.67
C MET A 29 -12.29 -6.19 -3.74
N GLN A 30 -11.86 -6.14 -2.48
CA GLN A 30 -12.31 -7.08 -1.45
C GLN A 30 -12.91 -6.31 -0.26
N ARG A 31 -13.95 -6.89 0.35
CA ARG A 31 -14.59 -6.34 1.56
C ARG A 31 -14.15 -7.15 2.78
N PHE A 32 -13.72 -6.43 3.81
CA PHE A 32 -13.36 -6.99 5.10
C PHE A 32 -14.23 -6.38 6.19
N SER A 33 -14.53 -7.16 7.23
CA SER A 33 -15.19 -6.62 8.42
C SER A 33 -14.17 -5.83 9.23
N GLN A 34 -14.51 -4.62 9.64
CA GLN A 34 -13.61 -3.83 10.49
C GLN A 34 -13.31 -4.53 11.83
N LEU A 35 -14.25 -5.34 12.32
CA LEU A 35 -14.07 -6.16 13.53
C LEU A 35 -13.00 -7.25 13.38
N SER A 36 -12.62 -7.59 12.13
CA SER A 36 -11.57 -8.56 11.83
C SER A 36 -10.19 -7.94 11.60
N LEU A 37 -10.06 -6.63 11.78
CA LEU A 37 -8.78 -5.94 11.62
C LEU A 37 -7.81 -6.39 12.72
N ILE A 38 -6.66 -6.93 12.30
CA ILE A 38 -5.54 -7.21 13.19
C ILE A 38 -4.58 -6.01 13.08
N PRO A 39 -4.35 -5.25 14.18
CA PRO A 39 -3.38 -4.16 14.17
C PRO A 39 -1.98 -4.66 13.79
N GLN A 40 -1.21 -3.81 13.12
CA GLN A 40 0.14 -4.17 12.70
C GLN A 40 1.06 -4.28 13.93
N THR A 41 1.85 -5.36 13.99
CA THR A 41 2.93 -5.54 14.97
C THR A 41 4.27 -5.47 14.25
N SER A 42 5.22 -4.71 14.79
CA SER A 42 6.47 -4.36 14.08
C SER A 42 7.55 -5.44 14.09
N GLN A 43 7.29 -6.62 14.65
CA GLN A 43 8.35 -7.60 14.91
C GLN A 43 8.86 -8.31 13.64
N ASP A 44 8.04 -8.42 12.59
CA ASP A 44 8.37 -9.23 11.40
C ASP A 44 8.21 -8.48 10.06
N ILE A 45 8.25 -7.15 10.08
CA ILE A 45 8.04 -6.30 8.89
C ILE A 45 9.28 -5.45 8.63
N ASP A 46 9.61 -5.25 7.34
CA ASP A 46 10.62 -4.30 6.92
C ASP A 46 10.33 -2.91 7.52
N GLN A 47 11.29 -2.39 8.30
CA GLN A 47 11.14 -1.12 8.99
C GLN A 47 10.92 0.06 8.04
N GLY A 48 11.37 -0.04 6.78
CA GLY A 48 11.10 0.98 5.76
C GLY A 48 9.64 1.02 5.31
N ILE A 49 8.91 -0.10 5.42
CA ILE A 49 7.51 -0.20 4.98
C ILE A 49 6.54 -0.07 6.16
N ALA A 50 6.98 -0.42 7.38
CA ALA A 50 6.15 -0.41 8.59
C ALA A 50 5.33 0.90 8.79
N PRO A 51 5.87 2.12 8.56
CA PRO A 51 5.10 3.36 8.71
C PRO A 51 3.87 3.46 7.79
N PHE A 52 3.84 2.71 6.70
CA PHE A 52 2.80 2.75 5.68
C PHE A 52 1.75 1.65 5.83
N LEU A 53 1.90 0.76 6.81
CA LEU A 53 0.95 -0.32 7.06
C LEU A 53 -0.02 0.06 8.18
N ARG A 54 -1.29 -0.34 8.05
CA ARG A 54 -2.35 -0.06 9.03
C ARG A 54 -2.82 -1.29 9.80
N GLY A 55 -2.28 -2.45 9.47
CA GLY A 55 -2.72 -3.74 9.98
C GLY A 55 -2.88 -4.74 8.85
N GLN A 56 -3.61 -5.80 9.15
CA GLN A 56 -3.91 -6.85 8.19
C GLN A 56 -5.26 -7.50 8.45
N PHE A 57 -5.79 -8.15 7.42
CA PHE A 57 -6.91 -9.08 7.52
C PHE A 57 -6.45 -10.49 7.18
N ILE A 58 -7.04 -11.51 7.84
CA ILE A 58 -6.74 -12.91 7.54
C ILE A 58 -7.93 -13.54 6.80
N ARG A 59 -7.65 -14.10 5.62
CA ARG A 59 -8.56 -14.95 4.84
C ARG A 59 -7.79 -16.19 4.38
N GLU A 60 -7.80 -16.48 3.08
CA GLU A 60 -6.94 -17.50 2.45
C GLU A 60 -5.45 -17.18 2.64
N GLN A 61 -5.12 -15.91 2.86
CA GLN A 61 -3.78 -15.42 3.19
C GLN A 61 -3.87 -14.12 4.03
N ALA A 62 -2.71 -13.59 4.46
CA ALA A 62 -2.61 -12.34 5.22
C ALA A 62 -2.61 -11.09 4.32
N TRP A 63 -3.69 -10.34 4.32
CA TRP A 63 -3.85 -9.11 3.54
C TRP A 63 -3.33 -7.91 4.32
N GLN A 64 -2.08 -7.49 4.09
CA GLN A 64 -1.54 -6.26 4.65
C GLN A 64 -2.24 -5.02 4.06
N ILE A 65 -2.59 -4.08 4.93
CA ILE A 65 -3.25 -2.84 4.53
C ILE A 65 -2.20 -1.75 4.36
N PHE A 66 -1.75 -1.58 3.13
CA PHE A 66 -0.92 -0.44 2.74
C PHE A 66 -1.76 0.84 2.68
N SER A 67 -1.24 1.95 3.21
CA SER A 67 -1.87 3.26 3.19
C SER A 67 -1.14 4.18 2.21
N PRO A 68 -1.69 4.37 0.98
CA PRO A 68 -1.15 5.34 0.04
C PRO A 68 -1.09 6.75 0.64
N TRP A 69 -2.04 7.08 1.51
CA TRP A 69 -2.08 8.36 2.23
C TRP A 69 -0.89 8.55 3.17
N ALA A 70 -0.49 7.49 3.90
CA ALA A 70 0.70 7.55 4.75
C ALA A 70 1.97 7.76 3.91
N LEU A 71 2.03 7.12 2.73
CA LEU A 71 3.16 7.25 1.82
C LEU A 71 3.30 8.69 1.31
N VAL A 72 2.23 9.26 0.74
CA VAL A 72 2.26 10.62 0.15
C VAL A 72 2.36 11.74 1.20
N GLN A 73 2.31 11.41 2.49
CA GLN A 73 2.54 12.36 3.59
C GLN A 73 3.95 12.21 4.19
N SER A 74 4.72 11.20 3.79
CA SER A 74 6.08 10.99 4.30
C SER A 74 7.04 12.00 3.70
N ALA A 75 7.88 12.60 4.55
CA ALA A 75 8.94 13.51 4.11
C ALA A 75 9.87 12.83 3.10
N ASP A 76 10.32 11.61 3.38
CA ASP A 76 11.22 10.85 2.50
C ASP A 76 10.64 10.64 1.10
N PHE A 77 9.32 10.48 1.00
CA PHE A 77 8.64 10.33 -0.29
C PHE A 77 8.51 11.68 -1.00
N MET A 78 8.14 12.73 -0.25
CA MET A 78 7.94 14.07 -0.79
C MET A 78 9.26 14.71 -1.24
N ASP A 79 10.37 14.47 -0.54
CA ASP A 79 11.71 14.94 -0.88
C ASP A 79 12.21 14.36 -2.20
N LEU A 80 11.76 13.15 -2.58
CA LEU A 80 12.07 12.53 -3.87
C LEU A 80 11.10 12.95 -4.98
N ALA A 81 9.92 13.45 -4.62
CA ALA A 81 8.87 13.82 -5.56
C ALA A 81 8.93 15.30 -5.99
N SER A 82 9.70 16.14 -5.27
CA SER A 82 9.97 17.55 -5.60
C SER A 82 11.06 17.71 -6.67
#